data_AF-A0A5U2F6J7-F1
#
_entry.id   AF-A0A5U2F6J7-F1
#
_cell.length_a   1.000
_cell.length_b   1.000
_cell.length_c   1.000
_cell.angle_alpha   90.00
_cell.angle_beta   90.00
_cell.angle_gamma   90.00
#
_symmetry.space_group_name_H-M   'P 1'
#
loop_
_entity.id
_entity.type
_entity.pdbx_description
1 polymer ?
#
loop_
_entity_poly.entity_id
_entity_poly.type
_entity_poly.pdbx_seq_one_letter_code
_entity_poly.pdbx_strand_id
1 'polypeptide(L)'
;NANPDLPFTATSEAGVVTLTARHKGLYGNEIPVTLNYYGFGGGEVLPAGVNITVASGVKGAGAPALNDAVAAMGDEPFDYIGLPFNDTASVNTMATEMNDSGGRWSYVRQLYGHVYTA
;
A
#
# COMPACT_ATOMS: atom_id res chain seq x y z
N ASN A 1 19.57 5.91 7.72
CA ASN A 1 18.43 5.00 7.98
C ASN A 1 17.61 5.59 9.12
N ALA A 2 16.65 6.47 8.82
CA ALA A 2 15.81 7.13 9.83
C ALA A 2 14.71 8.01 9.20
N ASN A 3 14.86 8.42 7.93
CA ASN A 3 13.88 9.28 7.27
C ASN A 3 12.50 8.59 7.24
N PRO A 4 11.49 9.12 7.95
CA PRO A 4 10.17 8.51 8.05
C PRO A 4 9.42 8.46 6.72
N ASP A 5 9.77 9.33 5.77
CA ASP A 5 9.06 9.47 4.49
C ASP A 5 9.44 8.39 3.47
N LEU A 6 10.45 7.57 3.77
CA LEU A 6 10.88 6.47 2.89
C LEU A 6 10.08 5.19 3.15
N PRO A 7 9.72 4.41 2.12
CA PRO A 7 8.90 3.20 2.28
C PRO A 7 9.63 2.04 2.97
N PHE A 8 10.97 2.06 3.01
CA PHE A 8 11.80 1.03 3.63
C PHE A 8 12.70 1.61 4.74
N THR A 9 12.97 0.78 5.74
CA THR A 9 14.14 0.93 6.62
C THR A 9 15.28 0.08 6.08
N ALA A 10 16.53 0.48 6.30
CA ALA A 10 17.70 -0.15 5.70
C ALA A 10 18.81 -0.43 6.71
N THR A 11 19.22 -1.68 6.85
CA THR A 11 20.39 -2.08 7.64
C THR A 11 21.49 -2.57 6.71
N SER A 12 22.75 -2.42 7.10
CA SER A 12 23.90 -2.81 6.28
C SER A 12 24.86 -3.66 7.10
N GLU A 13 25.24 -4.82 6.57
CA GLU A 13 26.15 -5.75 7.20
C GLU A 13 26.90 -6.58 6.15
N ALA A 14 28.22 -6.73 6.31
CA ALA A 14 29.08 -7.59 5.48
C ALA A 14 28.87 -7.45 3.95
N GLY A 15 28.65 -6.23 3.45
CA GLY A 15 28.44 -5.96 2.01
C GLY A 15 27.01 -6.21 1.51
N VAL A 16 26.07 -6.47 2.42
CA VAL A 16 24.64 -6.63 2.12
C VAL A 16 23.85 -5.48 2.75
N VAL A 17 22.92 -4.91 1.98
CA VAL A 17 21.93 -3.95 2.49
C VAL A 17 20.57 -4.64 2.55
N THR A 18 20.06 -4.81 3.77
CA THR A 18 18.74 -5.39 4.02
C THR A 18 17.70 -4.28 4.11
N LEU A 19 16.76 -4.28 3.17
CA LEU A 19 15.60 -3.39 3.16
C LEU A 19 14.41 -4.09 3.81
N THR A 20 13.74 -3.39 4.74
CA THR A 20 12.51 -3.86 5.40
C THR A 20 11.41 -2.84 5.19
N ALA A 21 10.29 -3.25 4.58
CA ALA A 21 9.15 -2.38 4.34
C ALA A 21 8.61 -1.85 5.68
N ARG A 22 8.26 -0.57 5.75
CA ARG A 22 7.72 0.03 6.98
C ARG A 22 6.35 -0.53 7.35
N HIS A 23 5.55 -0.85 6.34
CA HIS A 23 4.22 -1.38 6.49
C HIS A 23 4.18 -2.84 6.04
N LYS A 24 3.41 -3.65 6.77
CA LYS A 24 3.08 -5.01 6.34
C LYS A 24 2.09 -4.95 5.17
N GLY A 25 1.95 -6.07 4.47
CA GLY A 25 0.97 -6.23 3.40
C GLY A 25 1.57 -6.25 2.01
N LEU A 26 0.70 -6.23 1.01
CA LEU A 26 1.08 -6.33 -0.41
C LEU A 26 1.77 -5.06 -0.95
N TYR A 27 1.49 -3.89 -0.38
CA TYR A 27 1.98 -2.58 -0.83
C TYR A 27 3.50 -2.54 -1.09
N GLY A 28 4.30 -3.08 -0.15
CA GLY A 28 5.77 -3.06 -0.29
C GLY A 28 6.30 -3.84 -1.50
N ASN A 29 5.51 -4.76 -2.05
CA ASN A 29 5.88 -5.55 -3.24
C ASN A 29 5.79 -4.74 -4.54
N GLU A 30 5.06 -3.63 -4.54
CA GLU A 30 4.83 -2.80 -5.72
C GLU A 30 5.93 -1.74 -5.90
N ILE A 31 6.79 -1.58 -4.90
CA ILE A 31 7.87 -0.60 -4.91
C ILE A 31 9.11 -1.27 -5.51
N PRO A 32 9.58 -0.82 -6.69
CA PRO A 32 10.72 -1.45 -7.34
C PRO A 32 12.00 -1.18 -6.56
N VAL A 33 12.77 -2.24 -6.29
CA VAL A 33 14.16 -2.15 -5.87
C VAL A 33 15.01 -2.57 -7.05
N THR A 34 15.63 -1.61 -7.72
CA THR A 34 16.36 -1.86 -8.96
C THR A 34 17.56 -0.93 -9.08
N LEU A 35 18.52 -1.36 -9.88
CA LEU A 35 19.74 -0.61 -10.20
C LEU A 35 19.57 0.02 -11.58
N ASN A 36 20.13 1.21 -11.77
CA ASN A 36 20.12 1.92 -13.06
C ASN A 36 18.70 1.94 -13.66
N TYR A 37 17.75 2.56 -12.95
CA TYR A 37 16.33 2.55 -13.31
C TYR A 37 16.07 3.05 -14.75
N TYR A 38 16.84 4.05 -15.20
CA TYR A 38 16.77 4.56 -16.57
C TYR A 38 17.73 3.82 -17.52
N GLY A 39 18.61 3.00 -16.98
CA GLY A 39 19.53 2.12 -17.70
C GLY A 39 20.47 2.87 -18.65
N PHE A 40 20.98 2.14 -19.65
CA PHE A 40 21.90 2.71 -20.64
C PHE A 40 21.29 3.90 -21.40
N GLY A 41 19.97 3.88 -21.66
CA GLY A 41 19.27 4.99 -22.32
C GLY A 41 19.29 6.29 -21.51
N GLY A 42 19.34 6.19 -20.17
CA GLY A 42 19.58 7.30 -19.26
C GLY A 42 21.06 7.57 -18.95
N GLY A 43 21.99 6.82 -19.57
CA GLY A 43 23.42 6.89 -19.27
C GLY A 43 23.84 6.22 -17.95
N GLU A 44 22.96 5.41 -17.34
CA GLU A 44 23.21 4.74 -16.06
C GLU A 44 23.82 3.35 -16.29
N VAL A 45 25.08 3.18 -15.89
CA VAL A 45 25.81 1.91 -15.95
C VAL A 45 26.63 1.74 -14.67
N LEU A 46 26.70 0.52 -14.16
CA LEU A 46 27.58 0.22 -13.02
C LEU A 46 29.05 0.44 -13.41
N PRO A 47 29.86 1.11 -12.57
CA PRO A 47 31.30 1.25 -12.81
C PRO A 47 31.99 -0.10 -12.96
N ALA A 48 33.04 -0.15 -13.78
CA ALA A 48 33.83 -1.35 -13.98
C ALA A 48 34.37 -1.90 -12.65
N GLY A 49 34.16 -3.19 -12.39
CA GLY A 49 34.58 -3.86 -11.15
C GLY A 49 33.57 -3.80 -10.00
N VAL A 50 32.45 -3.08 -10.15
CA VAL A 50 31.37 -3.03 -9.15
C VAL A 50 30.24 -3.98 -9.57
N ASN A 51 29.99 -4.99 -8.74
CA ASN A 51 28.88 -5.93 -8.92
C ASN A 51 27.88 -5.76 -7.77
N ILE A 52 26.61 -5.57 -8.11
CA ILE A 52 25.50 -5.52 -7.15
C ILE A 52 24.42 -6.48 -7.63
N THR A 53 23.89 -7.28 -6.72
CA THR A 53 22.78 -8.20 -6.98
C THR A 53 21.61 -7.81 -6.11
N VAL A 54 20.44 -7.64 -6.70
CA VAL A 54 19.18 -7.48 -5.95
C VAL A 54 18.67 -8.86 -5.58
N ALA A 55 18.59 -9.17 -4.29
CA ALA A 55 18.06 -10.43 -3.80
C ALA A 55 16.54 -10.54 -4.06
N SER A 56 16.01 -11.76 -4.20
CA SER A 56 14.56 -11.95 -4.44
C SER A 56 13.67 -11.50 -3.28
N GLY A 57 14.23 -11.35 -2.08
CA GLY A 57 13.53 -10.91 -0.88
C GLY A 57 12.43 -11.87 -0.41
N VAL A 58 11.61 -11.39 0.54
CA VAL A 58 10.39 -12.04 1.02
C VAL A 58 9.22 -11.16 0.60
N LYS A 59 8.22 -11.75 -0.07
CA LYS A 59 7.02 -11.01 -0.45
C LYS A 59 6.14 -10.74 0.76
N GLY A 60 5.69 -9.50 0.90
CA GLY A 60 4.60 -9.16 1.81
C GLY A 60 3.30 -9.81 1.36
N ALA A 61 2.39 -10.07 2.31
CA ALA A 61 1.10 -10.68 2.05
C ALA A 61 0.01 -10.04 2.93
N GLY A 62 -1.23 -10.10 2.45
CA GLY A 62 -2.40 -9.54 3.11
C GLY A 62 -2.74 -8.13 2.63
N ALA A 63 -4.05 -7.86 2.57
CA ALA A 63 -4.61 -6.54 2.35
C ALA A 63 -4.72 -5.78 3.69
N PRO A 64 -4.85 -4.44 3.65
CA PRO A 64 -5.15 -3.64 4.84
C PRO A 64 -6.44 -4.10 5.54
N ALA A 65 -6.43 -4.10 6.87
CA ALA A 65 -7.64 -4.32 7.66
C ALA A 65 -8.39 -2.98 7.82
N LEU A 66 -9.61 -2.91 7.28
CA LEU A 66 -10.42 -1.68 7.26
C LEU A 66 -11.55 -1.67 8.30
N ASN A 67 -11.76 -2.76 9.04
CA ASN A 67 -12.84 -2.90 10.00
C ASN A 67 -12.85 -1.80 11.07
N ASP A 68 -11.67 -1.46 11.61
CA ASP A 68 -11.56 -0.43 12.65
C ASP A 68 -11.83 0.97 12.08
N ALA A 69 -11.39 1.24 10.85
CA ALA A 69 -11.67 2.49 10.14
C ALA A 69 -13.16 2.63 9.83
N VAL A 70 -13.80 1.57 9.33
CA VAL A 70 -15.25 1.51 9.08
C VAL A 70 -16.03 1.74 10.36
N ALA A 71 -15.65 1.09 11.46
CA ALA A 71 -16.29 1.31 12.76
C ALA A 71 -16.13 2.76 13.23
N ALA A 72 -14.96 3.37 13.02
CA ALA A 72 -14.68 4.75 13.40
C ALA A 72 -15.47 5.79 12.58
N MET A 73 -15.93 5.45 11.36
CA MET A 73 -16.82 6.32 10.60
C MET A 73 -18.17 6.52 11.29
N GLY A 74 -18.59 5.58 12.14
CA GLY A 74 -19.85 5.63 12.89
C GLY A 74 -21.03 6.05 12.02
N ASP A 75 -21.86 6.96 12.56
CA ASP A 75 -23.01 7.54 11.88
C ASP A 75 -22.76 8.94 11.32
N GLU A 76 -21.50 9.35 11.19
CA GLU A 76 -21.14 10.64 10.60
C GLU A 76 -21.49 10.66 9.09
N PRO A 77 -22.18 11.69 8.57
CA PRO A 77 -22.46 11.77 7.13
C PRO A 77 -21.20 12.13 6.34
N PHE A 78 -20.95 11.38 5.26
CA PHE A 78 -19.83 11.65 4.33
C PHE A 78 -20.33 11.56 2.89
N ASP A 79 -20.33 12.68 2.17
CA ASP A 79 -20.68 12.67 0.74
C ASP A 79 -19.60 11.96 -0.11
N TYR A 80 -18.33 12.12 0.29
CA TYR A 80 -17.16 11.59 -0.42
C TYR A 80 -16.24 10.82 0.53
N ILE A 81 -16.01 9.54 0.25
CA ILE A 81 -15.14 8.67 1.03
C ILE A 81 -13.95 8.28 0.15
N GLY A 82 -12.77 8.82 0.46
CA GLY A 82 -11.53 8.44 -0.22
C GLY A 82 -11.00 7.10 0.28
N LEU A 83 -10.78 6.15 -0.63
CA LEU A 83 -10.20 4.85 -0.33
C LEU A 83 -8.85 4.71 -1.07
N PRO A 84 -7.72 4.63 -0.34
CA PRO A 84 -6.40 4.53 -0.96
C PRO A 84 -6.04 3.13 -1.49
N PHE A 85 -6.97 2.17 -1.42
CA PHE A 85 -6.73 0.77 -1.75
C PHE A 85 -7.73 0.28 -2.81
N ASN A 86 -7.22 -0.32 -3.88
CA ASN A 86 -8.03 -0.88 -4.97
C ASN A 86 -7.97 -2.41 -5.06
N ASP A 87 -7.40 -3.08 -4.05
CA ASP A 87 -7.41 -4.53 -3.97
C ASP A 87 -8.82 -5.06 -3.66
N THR A 88 -9.10 -6.29 -4.12
CA THR A 88 -10.42 -6.92 -3.98
C THR A 88 -10.93 -6.99 -2.54
N ALA A 89 -10.06 -7.23 -1.55
CA ALA A 89 -10.49 -7.38 -0.17
C ALA A 89 -10.92 -6.01 0.43
N SER A 90 -10.14 -4.96 0.15
CA SER A 90 -10.48 -3.58 0.55
C SER A 90 -11.77 -3.11 -0.11
N VAL A 91 -11.93 -3.31 -1.43
CA VAL A 91 -13.13 -2.92 -2.17
C VAL A 91 -14.37 -3.67 -1.65
N ASN A 92 -14.27 -4.97 -1.40
CA ASN A 92 -15.39 -5.76 -0.85
C ASN A 92 -15.78 -5.31 0.57
N THR A 93 -14.82 -4.89 1.39
CA THR A 93 -15.09 -4.37 2.73
C THR A 93 -15.92 -3.09 2.65
N MET A 94 -15.51 -2.15 1.79
CA MET A 94 -16.27 -0.89 1.60
C MET A 94 -17.61 -1.12 0.90
N ALA A 95 -17.70 -2.05 -0.05
CA ALA A 95 -18.97 -2.44 -0.66
C ALA A 95 -19.96 -3.01 0.38
N THR A 96 -19.45 -3.77 1.36
CA THR A 96 -20.25 -4.27 2.47
C THR A 96 -20.73 -3.14 3.37
N GLU A 97 -19.86 -2.19 3.74
CA GLU A 97 -20.27 -1.04 4.57
C GLU A 97 -21.29 -0.14 3.85
N MET A 98 -21.20 0.00 2.52
CA MET A 98 -22.06 0.92 1.75
C MET A 98 -23.36 0.29 1.25
N ASN A 99 -23.66 -0.98 1.52
CA ASN A 99 -24.80 -1.67 0.90
C ASN A 99 -26.20 -1.15 1.31
N ASP A 100 -27.22 -1.51 0.52
CA ASP A 100 -28.61 -1.04 0.68
C ASP A 100 -29.44 -1.81 1.74
N SER A 101 -28.91 -2.88 2.33
CA SER A 101 -29.65 -3.73 3.27
C SER A 101 -29.35 -3.41 4.73
N GLY A 102 -28.07 -3.38 5.10
CA GLY A 102 -27.60 -3.04 6.45
C GLY A 102 -26.43 -2.05 6.47
N GLY A 103 -25.93 -1.67 5.29
CA GLY A 103 -24.89 -0.66 5.14
C GLY A 103 -25.44 0.76 5.21
N ARG A 104 -24.58 1.73 4.92
CA ARG A 104 -24.87 3.17 5.00
C ARG A 104 -26.04 3.60 4.09
N TRP A 105 -26.15 3.03 2.88
CA TRP A 105 -27.26 3.28 1.96
C TRP A 105 -28.59 2.60 2.35
N SER A 106 -28.59 1.77 3.38
CA SER A 106 -29.82 1.11 3.81
C SER A 106 -30.85 2.12 4.29
N TYR A 107 -32.13 1.75 4.16
CA TYR A 107 -33.25 2.55 4.65
C TYR A 107 -33.20 2.83 6.16
N VAL A 108 -32.44 2.02 6.91
CA VAL A 108 -32.26 2.16 8.36
C VAL A 108 -31.23 3.24 8.69
N ARG A 109 -30.07 3.23 8.01
CA ARG A 109 -28.98 4.16 8.30
C ARG A 109 -29.13 5.48 7.54
N GLN A 110 -29.57 5.44 6.28
CA GLN A 110 -29.80 6.63 5.43
C GLN A 110 -28.59 7.58 5.35
N LEU A 111 -27.39 7.01 5.44
CA LEU A 111 -26.12 7.73 5.33
C LEU A 111 -25.62 7.60 3.90
N TYR A 112 -25.97 8.57 3.07
CA TYR A 112 -25.63 8.54 1.66
C TYR A 112 -24.22 9.08 1.41
N GLY A 113 -23.65 8.70 0.26
CA GLY A 113 -22.29 9.06 -0.16
C GLY A 113 -21.68 7.99 -1.05
N HIS A 114 -20.47 8.26 -1.55
CA HIS A 114 -19.76 7.33 -2.43
C HIS A 114 -18.30 7.13 -2.05
N VAL A 115 -17.81 5.91 -2.28
CA VAL A 115 -16.42 5.54 -2.07
C VAL A 115 -15.67 5.62 -3.39
N TYR A 116 -14.51 6.26 -3.36
CA TYR A 116 -13.68 6.49 -4.55
C TYR A 116 -12.29 5.90 -4.35
N THR A 117 -11.83 5.14 -5.34
CA THR A 117 -10.45 4.62 -5.41
C THR A 117 -9.98 4.66 -6.87
N ALA A 118 -8.67 4.53 -7.08
CA ALA A 118 -8.01 4.64 -8.39
C ALA A 118 -8.09 3.35 -9.22
#